data_AF-A0A8J4DWY3-F1
#
_entry.id   AF-A0A8J4DWY3-F1
#
_cell.length_a   1.000
_cell.length_b   1.000
_cell.length_c   1.000
_cell.angle_alpha   90.00
_cell.angle_beta   90.00
_cell.angle_gamma   90.00
#
_symmetry.space_group_name_H-M   'P 1'
#
loop_
_entity.id
_entity.type
_entity.pdbx_description
1 polymer ?
#
loop_
_entity_poly.entity_id
_entity_poly.type
_entity_poly.pdbx_seq_one_letter_code
_entity_poly.pdbx_strand_id
1 'polypeptide(L)'
;MNKLVYKPVSLALSITAGAVSGLVFKQVWKLVSNEDEAPKATSRDYGWGEILAAAALQGAIFAVVKAAIDRGGAHGVRKLTGEWPGD
;
A
#
# COMPACT_ATOMS: atom_id res chain seq x y z
N MET A 1 -14.99 22.56 11.45
CA MET A 1 -14.04 22.97 10.39
C MET A 1 -14.06 21.93 9.27
N ASN A 2 -14.10 22.39 8.02
CA ASN A 2 -14.64 21.75 6.80
C ASN A 2 -14.38 20.24 6.56
N LYS A 3 -15.42 19.41 6.75
CA LYS A 3 -15.51 18.01 6.24
C LYS A 3 -15.38 17.90 4.70
N LEU A 4 -15.52 19.02 3.98
CA LEU A 4 -15.42 19.11 2.51
C LEU A 4 -13.97 19.18 1.98
N VAL A 5 -13.00 19.60 2.80
CA VAL A 5 -11.57 19.63 2.39
C VAL A 5 -10.87 18.31 2.71
N TYR A 6 -11.31 17.60 3.74
CA TYR A 6 -10.74 16.30 4.11
C TYR A 6 -10.94 15.21 3.05
N LYS A 7 -12.11 15.17 2.41
CA LYS A 7 -12.40 14.17 1.36
C LYS A 7 -11.44 14.21 0.17
N PRO A 8 -11.25 15.34 -0.54
CA PRO A 8 -10.34 15.38 -1.69
C PRO A 8 -8.88 15.17 -1.30
N VAL A 9 -8.44 15.67 -0.13
CA VAL A 9 -7.06 15.45 0.35
C VAL A 9 -6.84 14.00 0.73
N SER A 10 -7.79 13.36 1.41
CA SER A 10 -7.72 11.92 1.72
C SER A 10 -7.72 11.06 0.46
N LEU A 11 -8.46 11.45 -0.58
CA LEU A 11 -8.49 10.76 -1.86
C LEU A 11 -7.16 10.90 -2.60
N ALA A 12 -6.61 12.11 -2.67
CA ALA A 12 -5.31 12.36 -3.27
C ALA A 12 -4.20 11.56 -2.56
N LEU A 13 -4.18 11.59 -1.21
CA LEU A 13 -3.27 10.77 -0.41
C LEU A 13 -3.45 9.28 -0.67
N SER A 14 -4.69 8.80 -0.82
CA SER A 14 -4.98 7.39 -1.12
C SER A 14 -4.45 6.98 -2.50
N ILE A 15 -4.60 7.85 -3.51
CA ILE A 15 -4.08 7.61 -4.86
C ILE A 15 -2.55 7.57 -4.84
N THR A 16 -1.92 8.54 -4.17
CA THR A 16 -0.45 8.57 -4.05
C THR A 16 0.07 7.35 -3.29
N ALA A 17 -0.59 6.95 -2.20
CA ALA A 17 -0.25 5.74 -1.45
C ALA A 17 -0.42 4.46 -2.28
N GLY A 18 -1.46 4.39 -3.12
CA GLY A 18 -1.67 3.29 -4.07
C GLY A 18 -0.57 3.22 -5.13
N ALA A 19 -0.16 4.35 -5.69
CA ALA A 19 0.93 4.42 -6.66
C ALA A 19 2.27 3.99 -6.05
N VAL A 20 2.60 4.48 -4.85
CA VAL A 20 3.81 4.08 -4.12
C VAL A 20 3.79 2.59 -3.79
N SER A 21 2.65 2.04 -3.35
CA SER A 21 2.52 0.60 -3.09
C SER A 21 2.77 -0.22 -4.36
N GLY A 22 2.29 0.23 -5.52
CA GLY A 22 2.54 -0.45 -6.80
C GLY A 22 4.02 -0.49 -7.18
N LEU A 23 4.77 0.59 -6.90
CA LEU A 23 6.22 0.65 -7.15
C LEU A 23 7.00 -0.28 -6.20
N VAL A 24 6.67 -0.25 -4.91
CA VAL A 24 7.29 -1.15 -3.91
C VAL A 24 6.99 -2.61 -4.25
N PHE A 25 5.75 -2.91 -4.65
CA PHE A 25 5.36 -4.24 -5.07
C PHE A 25 6.20 -4.74 -6.26
N LYS A 26 6.34 -3.94 -7.31
CA LYS A 26 7.19 -4.31 -8.47
C LYS A 26 8.63 -4.61 -8.05
N GLN A 27 9.20 -3.79 -7.17
CA GLN A 27 10.59 -3.97 -6.73
C GLN A 27 10.77 -5.25 -5.90
N VAL A 28 9.83 -5.55 -4.99
CA VAL A 28 9.86 -6.77 -4.19
C VAL A 28 9.60 -8.00 -5.07
N TRP A 29 8.66 -7.91 -6.02
CA TRP A 29 8.38 -9.00 -6.95
C TRP A 29 9.63 -9.34 -7.77
N LYS A 30 10.25 -8.33 -8.39
CA LYS A 30 11.48 -8.50 -9.18
C LYS A 30 12.60 -9.19 -8.41
N LEU A 31 12.72 -8.92 -7.10
CA LEU A 31 13.70 -9.57 -6.24
C LEU A 31 13.39 -11.03 -5.92
N VAL A 32 12.11 -11.38 -5.80
CA VAL A 32 11.67 -12.72 -5.35
C VAL A 32 11.44 -13.68 -6.52
N SER A 33 10.86 -13.21 -7.62
CA SER A 33 10.52 -14.02 -8.79
C SER A 33 11.56 -13.99 -9.89
N ASN A 34 12.52 -13.06 -9.83
CA ASN A 34 13.48 -12.76 -10.91
C ASN A 34 12.77 -12.39 -12.24
N GLU A 35 11.49 -12.01 -12.18
CA GLU A 35 10.68 -11.53 -13.29
C GLU A 35 10.28 -10.07 -13.08
N ASP A 36 10.27 -9.27 -14.15
CA ASP A 36 9.98 -7.85 -14.09
C ASP A 36 8.51 -7.52 -13.78
N GLU A 37 7.59 -8.47 -13.96
CA GLU A 37 6.15 -8.24 -13.80
C GLU A 37 5.46 -9.39 -13.06
N ALA A 38 4.58 -9.07 -12.11
CA ALA A 38 3.81 -10.08 -11.38
C ALA A 38 2.71 -10.69 -12.25
N PRO A 39 2.32 -11.96 -12.00
CA PRO A 39 1.18 -12.60 -12.64
C PRO A 39 -0.05 -11.70 -12.47
N LYS A 40 -0.64 -11.25 -13.59
CA LYS A 40 -1.89 -10.50 -13.54
C LYS A 40 -2.98 -11.48 -13.12
N ALA A 41 -3.88 -11.03 -12.24
CA ALA A 41 -4.99 -11.85 -11.75
C ALA A 41 -5.92 -12.39 -12.86
N THR A 42 -5.85 -11.80 -14.06
CA THR A 42 -6.63 -12.19 -15.24
C THR A 42 -5.82 -12.98 -16.28
N SER A 43 -4.54 -13.28 -16.00
CA SER A 43 -3.70 -13.99 -16.96
C SER A 43 -4.15 -15.44 -17.09
N ARG A 44 -4.42 -15.87 -18.32
CA ARG A 44 -4.88 -17.23 -18.64
C ARG A 44 -3.76 -18.27 -18.57
N ASP A 45 -2.52 -17.81 -18.58
CA ASP A 45 -1.31 -18.62 -18.69
C ASP A 45 -0.79 -19.13 -17.33
N TYR A 46 -1.39 -18.66 -16.21
CA TYR A 46 -0.98 -19.02 -14.86
C TYR A 46 -2.08 -19.82 -14.14
N GLY A 47 -1.68 -20.80 -13.34
CA GLY A 47 -2.59 -21.59 -12.54
C GLY A 47 -3.16 -20.82 -11.35
N TRP A 48 -4.24 -21.34 -10.77
CA TRP A 48 -4.86 -20.76 -9.56
C TRP A 48 -3.86 -20.57 -8.41
N GLY A 49 -2.92 -21.50 -8.22
CA GLY A 49 -1.92 -21.41 -7.15
C GLY A 49 -0.97 -20.23 -7.30
N GLU A 50 -0.50 -19.95 -8.51
CA GLU A 50 0.41 -18.84 -8.81
C GLU A 50 -0.30 -17.50 -8.67
N ILE A 51 -1.55 -17.41 -9.15
CA ILE A 51 -2.38 -16.21 -9.00
C ILE A 51 -2.65 -15.90 -7.53
N LEU A 52 -3.00 -16.91 -6.73
CA LEU A 52 -3.26 -16.73 -5.30
C LEU A 52 -1.99 -16.37 -4.53
N ALA A 53 -0.84 -16.97 -4.85
CA ALA A 53 0.44 -16.62 -4.25
C ALA A 53 0.84 -15.18 -4.58
N ALA A 54 0.67 -14.74 -5.84
CA ALA A 54 0.91 -13.37 -6.26
C ALA A 54 0.00 -12.37 -5.53
N ALA A 55 -1.30 -12.69 -5.42
CA ALA A 55 -2.26 -11.86 -4.69
C ALA A 55 -1.93 -11.77 -3.18
N ALA A 56 -1.52 -12.87 -2.56
CA ALA A 56 -1.12 -12.89 -1.16
C ALA A 56 0.13 -12.02 -0.92
N LEU A 57 1.14 -12.11 -1.80
CA LEU A 57 2.34 -11.27 -1.68
C LEU A 57 2.00 -9.79 -1.88
N GLN A 58 1.15 -9.46 -2.84
CA GLN A 58 0.66 -8.10 -3.05
C GLN A 58 -0.08 -7.56 -1.81
N GLY A 59 -0.95 -8.37 -1.22
CA GLY A 59 -1.67 -8.04 0.01
C GLY A 59 -0.73 -7.82 1.20
N ALA A 60 0.30 -8.65 1.36
CA ALA A 60 1.30 -8.52 2.40
C ALA A 60 2.10 -7.21 2.27
N ILE A 61 2.56 -6.88 1.06
CA ILE A 61 3.29 -5.63 0.79
C ILE A 61 2.41 -4.42 1.07
N PHE A 62 1.14 -4.44 0.61
CA PHE A 62 0.19 -3.37 0.91
C PHE A 62 -0.01 -3.18 2.41
N ALA A 63 -0.18 -4.28 3.17
CA ALA A 63 -0.35 -4.22 4.62
C ALA A 63 0.87 -3.59 5.32
N VAL A 64 2.09 -3.94 4.88
CA VAL A 64 3.33 -3.37 5.42
C VAL A 64 3.43 -1.88 5.12
N VAL A 65 3.18 -1.46 3.88
CA VAL A 65 3.22 -0.04 3.49
C VAL A 65 2.17 0.76 4.29
N LYS A 66 0.95 0.23 4.40
CA LYS A 66 -0.11 0.85 5.20
C LYS A 66 0.32 1.01 6.66
N ALA A 67 0.84 -0.04 7.29
CA ALA A 67 1.30 0.02 8.68
C ALA A 67 2.43 1.04 8.88
N ALA A 68 3.35 1.15 7.92
CA ALA A 68 4.42 2.15 7.96
C ALA A 68 3.87 3.59 7.85
N ILE A 69 2.89 3.83 6.97
CA ILE A 69 2.23 5.12 6.83
C ILE A 69 1.41 5.47 8.08
N ASP A 70 0.59 4.53 8.59
CA ASP A 70 -0.23 4.74 9.77
C ASP A 70 0.64 5.09 10.98
N ARG A 71 1.76 4.37 11.17
CA ARG A 71 2.71 4.63 12.25
C ARG A 71 3.48 5.94 12.04
N GLY A 72 3.92 6.23 10.82
CA GLY A 72 4.59 7.49 10.49
C GLY A 72 3.67 8.70 10.67
N GLY A 73 2.41 8.57 10.28
CA GLY A 73 1.35 9.56 10.50
C GLY A 73 1.08 9.76 11.99
N ALA A 74 1.00 8.69 12.78
CA ALA A 74 0.82 8.78 14.23
C ALA A 74 1.96 9.54 14.92
N HIS A 75 3.21 9.26 14.53
CA HIS A 75 4.37 10.01 14.99
C HIS A 75 4.36 11.48 14.53
N GLY A 76 3.91 11.73 13.29
CA GLY A 76 3.77 13.08 12.75
C GLY A 76 2.74 13.92 13.52
N VAL A 77 1.56 13.36 13.78
CA VAL A 77 0.51 13.99 14.59
C VAL A 77 1.04 14.28 15.99
N ARG A 78 1.60 13.28 16.68
CA ARG A 78 2.21 13.48 18.01
C ARG A 78 3.27 14.58 18.02
N LYS A 79 4.09 14.69 16.96
CA LYS A 79 5.11 15.75 16.89
C LYS A 79 4.50 17.14 16.71
N LEU A 80 3.31 17.23 16.12
CA LEU A 80 2.62 18.50 15.86
C LEU A 80 1.67 18.89 17.00
N THR A 81 0.98 17.93 17.62
CA THR A 81 -0.05 18.17 18.62
C THR A 81 0.37 17.77 20.04
N GLY A 82 1.46 17.03 20.21
CA GLY A 82 1.92 16.50 21.50
C GLY A 82 1.18 15.23 21.96
N GLU A 83 -0.04 15.00 21.47
CA GLU A 83 -0.89 13.85 21.80
C GLU A 83 -0.79 12.73 20.77
N TRP A 84 -0.92 11.49 21.23
CA TRP A 84 -0.98 10.34 20.34
C TRP A 84 -2.36 10.25 19.69
N PRO A 85 -2.46 10.09 18.37
CA PRO A 85 -3.76 9.94 17.74
C PRO A 85 -4.41 8.61 18.15
N GLY A 86 -5.56 8.69 18.82
CA GLY A 86 -6.35 7.54 19.26
C GLY A 86 -6.57 7.45 20.78
N ASP A 87 -5.94 8.33 21.57
CA ASP A 87 -6.29 8.59 22.97
C ASP A 87 -7.46 9.59 23.10
#